data_AF-A0A3T1CJK4-F1
#
_entry.id   AF-A0A3T1CJK4-F1
#
_cell.length_a   1.000
_cell.length_b   1.000
_cell.length_c   1.000
_cell.angle_alpha   90.00
_cell.angle_beta   90.00
_cell.angle_gamma   90.00
#
_symmetry.space_group_name_H-M   'P 1'
#
loop_
_entity.id
_entity.type
_entity.pdbx_description
1 polymer ?
#
loop_
_entity_poly.entity_id
_entity_poly.type
_entity_poly.pdbx_seq_one_letter_code
_entity_poly.pdbx_strand_id
1 'polypeptide(L)'
;MDTPTTDAMGAGEPEQGGVIPGVAGPSYSLWRMPCDSMPVLISVPHAGRCYPPEVLSALRDSDEAQLRLEDRYIDLIAKPVAAETQTSLMVAEAPRAMIDLNRSVEDIDWGMVRGASMRPVRHSLANRRSRNGLGLVPRRIPGMGEIWRRPLDKAQLENWIAGIYTPYHAALGRELERLRDRWGVALLVDLHSMPPLRKNHPQDRPAEFVIGDRFGASCDPGLVDLAIRYLANQGRRVAHNRPYSGGYVLDRYGQTTRGIHALQIEVCRSTYLDARLDQPSARAGAIVKLLGGLVRMLGTEVGSMGRGERMAQAAE
;
A
#
# COMPACT_ATOMS: atom_id res chain seq x y z
N MET A 1 22.77 -22.92 1.27
CA MET A 1 23.03 -21.47 1.13
C MET A 1 21.92 -20.80 1.89
N ASP A 2 22.27 -20.30 3.07
CA ASP A 2 21.34 -19.96 4.14
C ASP A 2 20.39 -18.82 3.76
N THR A 3 19.10 -19.06 3.96
CA THR A 3 18.08 -18.02 4.02
C THR A 3 18.43 -17.03 5.13
N PRO A 4 18.48 -15.72 4.87
CA PRO A 4 18.74 -14.74 5.91
C PRO A 4 17.57 -14.76 6.90
N THR A 5 17.91 -15.04 8.15
CA THR A 5 17.03 -15.03 9.31
C THR A 5 16.38 -13.67 9.50
N THR A 6 15.10 -13.70 9.84
CA THR A 6 14.13 -12.59 9.75
C THR A 6 14.04 -11.76 11.03
N ASP A 7 15.12 -11.63 11.80
CA ASP A 7 15.13 -10.93 13.10
C ASP A 7 15.84 -9.57 13.04
N ALA A 8 15.34 -8.67 12.17
CA ALA A 8 15.90 -7.32 12.03
C ALA A 8 15.00 -6.21 12.58
N MET A 9 13.88 -6.51 13.25
CA MET A 9 13.16 -5.48 14.00
C MET A 9 13.47 -5.58 15.48
N GLY A 10 14.20 -4.60 16.01
CA GLY A 10 14.34 -4.37 17.45
C GLY A 10 13.04 -3.93 18.15
N ALA A 11 11.89 -4.19 17.54
CA ALA A 11 10.57 -4.03 18.11
C ALA A 11 10.01 -5.41 18.41
N GLY A 12 9.27 -5.55 19.51
CA GLY A 12 8.63 -6.81 19.89
C GLY A 12 7.72 -7.38 18.79
N GLU A 13 7.15 -8.55 19.06
CA GLU A 13 6.21 -9.21 18.13
C GLU A 13 5.17 -8.22 17.58
N PRO A 14 4.84 -8.28 16.26
CA PRO A 14 3.88 -7.36 15.68
C PRO A 14 2.51 -7.48 16.34
N GLU A 15 1.79 -6.37 16.43
CA GLU A 15 0.36 -6.41 16.64
C GLU A 15 -0.29 -7.07 15.42
N GLN A 16 -0.81 -8.26 15.62
CA GLN A 16 -1.57 -8.99 14.61
C GLN A 16 -3.06 -8.72 14.78
N GLY A 17 -3.78 -8.51 13.69
CA GLY A 17 -5.20 -8.24 13.76
C GLY A 17 -5.99 -8.66 12.53
N GLY A 18 -7.31 -8.64 12.70
CA GLY A 18 -8.23 -9.23 11.72
C GLY A 18 -8.06 -10.74 11.58
N VAL A 19 -8.80 -11.31 10.64
CA VAL A 19 -8.75 -12.74 10.29
C VAL A 19 -8.91 -12.87 8.78
N ILE A 20 -8.29 -13.89 8.19
CA ILE A 20 -8.50 -14.24 6.78
C ILE A 20 -9.49 -15.41 6.75
N PRO A 21 -10.76 -15.21 6.35
CA PRO A 21 -11.72 -16.32 6.30
C PRO A 21 -11.20 -17.44 5.38
N GLY A 22 -11.21 -18.68 5.89
CA GLY A 22 -10.75 -19.87 5.17
C GLY A 22 -9.29 -20.28 5.43
N VAL A 23 -8.52 -19.53 6.23
CA VAL A 23 -7.16 -19.91 6.63
C VAL A 23 -6.81 -19.38 8.03
N ALA A 24 -5.91 -20.05 8.74
CA ALA A 24 -5.43 -19.56 10.03
C ALA A 24 -4.43 -18.40 9.84
N GLY A 25 -4.49 -17.43 10.76
CA GLY A 25 -3.59 -16.27 10.78
C GLY A 25 -4.31 -14.93 10.68
N PRO A 26 -3.59 -13.83 10.93
CA PRO A 26 -4.15 -12.49 10.89
C PRO A 26 -4.35 -11.99 9.46
N SER A 27 -5.18 -10.97 9.28
CA SER A 27 -5.29 -10.30 7.98
C SER A 27 -4.22 -9.23 7.76
N TYR A 28 -3.57 -8.77 8.84
CA TYR A 28 -2.47 -7.81 8.81
C TYR A 28 -1.51 -7.99 9.99
N SER A 29 -0.30 -7.48 9.82
CA SER A 29 0.72 -7.35 10.85
C SER A 29 1.15 -5.88 10.98
N LEU A 30 1.17 -5.34 12.20
CA LEU A 30 1.60 -3.98 12.51
C LEU A 30 2.79 -4.00 13.47
N TRP A 31 3.95 -3.60 12.99
CA TRP A 31 5.14 -3.36 13.81
C TRP A 31 5.14 -1.90 14.24
N ARG A 32 4.77 -1.68 15.51
CA ARG A 32 4.69 -0.35 16.10
C ARG A 32 6.04 0.05 16.65
N MET A 33 6.56 1.18 16.19
CA MET A 33 7.73 1.81 16.81
C MET A 33 7.29 2.73 17.95
N PRO A 34 8.15 2.95 18.96
CA PRO A 34 7.92 3.96 19.99
C PRO A 34 7.48 5.28 19.35
N CYS A 35 6.53 5.97 19.97
CA CYS A 35 6.02 7.23 19.42
C CYS A 35 7.11 8.29 19.22
N ASP A 36 8.28 8.17 19.86
CA ASP A 36 9.40 9.12 19.76
C ASP A 36 10.41 8.80 18.65
N SER A 37 10.24 7.71 17.90
CA SER A 37 11.20 7.31 16.87
C SER A 37 11.11 8.18 15.62
N MET A 38 9.96 8.20 14.96
CA MET A 38 9.74 8.93 13.71
C MET A 38 8.24 9.11 13.45
N PRO A 39 7.75 10.26 12.92
CA PRO A 39 6.34 10.46 12.58
C PRO A 39 5.93 9.79 11.27
N VAL A 40 6.44 8.60 10.96
CA VAL A 40 6.19 7.90 9.69
C VAL A 40 5.58 6.53 9.93
N LEU A 41 4.52 6.23 9.17
CA LEU A 41 3.95 4.91 9.01
C LEU A 41 4.11 4.45 7.57
N ILE A 42 4.79 3.32 7.36
CA ILE A 42 4.81 2.64 6.07
C ILE A 42 3.63 1.66 6.02
N SER A 43 2.80 1.76 4.99
CA SER A 43 1.67 0.85 4.71
C SER A 43 1.97 0.04 3.46
N VAL A 44 1.78 -1.27 3.52
CA VAL A 44 1.96 -2.20 2.40
C VAL A 44 0.67 -3.02 2.21
N PRO A 45 -0.33 -2.46 1.52
CA PRO A 45 -1.68 -3.05 1.47
C PRO A 45 -1.80 -4.24 0.51
N HIS A 46 -0.83 -4.46 -0.39
CA HIS A 46 -0.93 -5.43 -1.50
C HIS A 46 0.15 -6.54 -1.48
N ALA A 47 0.84 -6.74 -0.35
CA ALA A 47 1.83 -7.81 -0.22
C ALA A 47 1.25 -9.17 0.20
N GLY A 48 -0.04 -9.23 0.53
CA GLY A 48 -0.68 -10.41 1.08
C GLY A 48 -0.64 -11.60 0.14
N ARG A 49 -0.16 -12.73 0.66
CA ARG A 49 0.02 -14.00 -0.06
C ARG A 49 -0.65 -15.19 0.65
N CYS A 50 -1.40 -14.95 1.72
CA CYS A 50 -2.11 -15.98 2.46
C CYS A 50 -3.44 -16.29 1.77
N TYR A 51 -3.40 -17.01 0.65
CA TYR A 51 -4.61 -17.39 -0.08
C TYR A 51 -5.27 -18.63 0.55
N PRO A 52 -6.54 -18.54 0.97
CA PRO A 52 -7.33 -19.71 1.33
C PRO A 52 -7.46 -20.69 0.14
N PRO A 53 -7.42 -22.02 0.34
CA PRO A 53 -7.58 -22.99 -0.75
C PRO A 53 -8.88 -22.84 -1.55
N GLU A 54 -9.97 -22.45 -0.89
CA GLU A 54 -11.27 -22.13 -1.51
C GLU A 54 -11.20 -20.91 -2.44
N VAL A 55 -10.33 -19.93 -2.16
CA VAL A 55 -10.11 -18.77 -3.02
C VAL A 55 -9.32 -19.19 -4.25
N LEU A 56 -8.23 -19.96 -4.06
CA LEU A 56 -7.41 -20.46 -5.18
C LEU A 56 -8.24 -21.30 -6.15
N SER A 57 -9.06 -22.22 -5.64
CA SER A 57 -9.95 -23.04 -6.48
C SER A 57 -11.04 -22.23 -7.18
N ALA A 58 -11.47 -21.09 -6.63
CA ALA A 58 -12.45 -20.20 -7.23
C ALA A 58 -11.85 -19.30 -8.34
N LEU A 59 -10.53 -19.13 -8.40
CA LEU A 59 -9.85 -18.39 -9.46
C LEU A 59 -9.75 -19.23 -10.75
N ARG A 60 -9.90 -18.58 -11.91
CA ARG A 60 -9.81 -19.21 -13.24
C ARG A 60 -8.39 -19.67 -13.56
N ASP A 61 -7.43 -18.79 -13.32
CA ASP A 61 -5.99 -19.05 -13.37
C ASP A 61 -5.38 -18.46 -12.11
N SER A 62 -5.19 -19.31 -11.10
CA SER A 62 -4.74 -18.87 -9.78
C SER A 62 -3.32 -18.34 -9.82
N ASP A 63 -2.45 -18.95 -10.61
CA ASP A 63 -1.02 -18.64 -10.62
C ASP A 63 -0.78 -17.29 -11.30
N GLU A 64 -1.44 -17.04 -12.44
CA GLU A 64 -1.37 -15.74 -13.10
C GLU A 64 -2.07 -14.64 -12.29
N ALA A 65 -3.23 -14.93 -11.68
CA ALA A 65 -3.95 -13.95 -10.88
C ALA A 65 -3.14 -13.47 -9.67
N GLN A 66 -2.47 -14.39 -8.97
CA GLN A 66 -1.56 -14.09 -7.86
C GLN A 66 -0.48 -13.10 -8.29
N LEU A 67 0.28 -13.44 -9.35
CA LEU A 67 1.38 -12.60 -9.83
C LEU A 67 0.93 -11.20 -10.30
N ARG A 68 -0.28 -11.10 -10.86
CA ARG A 68 -0.80 -9.82 -11.38
C ARG A 68 -1.44 -8.93 -10.31
N LEU A 69 -1.99 -9.50 -9.24
CA LEU A 69 -2.67 -8.73 -8.20
C LEU A 69 -1.77 -8.31 -7.05
N GLU A 70 -0.77 -9.13 -6.73
CA GLU A 70 0.16 -8.84 -5.66
C GLU A 70 1.17 -7.77 -6.04
N ASP A 71 1.52 -6.92 -5.09
CA ASP A 71 2.73 -6.12 -5.12
C ASP A 71 3.89 -6.99 -4.67
N ARG A 72 4.19 -7.96 -5.54
CA ARG A 72 4.99 -9.15 -5.25
C ARG A 72 6.30 -8.79 -4.54
N TYR A 73 6.45 -9.26 -3.29
CA TYR A 73 7.64 -9.09 -2.43
C TYR A 73 8.03 -7.65 -2.06
N ILE A 74 7.14 -6.66 -2.23
CA ILE A 74 7.45 -5.31 -1.75
C ILE A 74 7.60 -5.26 -0.22
N ASP A 75 6.96 -6.18 0.50
CA ASP A 75 7.11 -6.37 1.94
C ASP A 75 8.54 -6.75 2.37
N LEU A 76 9.27 -7.49 1.52
CA LEU A 76 10.68 -7.83 1.77
C LEU A 76 11.59 -6.60 1.64
N ILE A 77 11.12 -5.55 0.97
CA ILE A 77 11.79 -4.24 0.93
C ILE A 77 11.35 -3.39 2.12
N ALA A 78 10.05 -3.36 2.41
CA ALA A 78 9.47 -2.52 3.45
C ALA A 78 9.95 -2.87 4.87
N LYS A 79 10.05 -4.17 5.20
CA LYS A 79 10.50 -4.65 6.52
C LYS A 79 11.88 -4.13 6.91
N PRO A 80 12.96 -4.33 6.12
CA PRO A 80 14.26 -3.79 6.47
C PRO A 80 14.31 -2.25 6.41
N VAL A 81 13.58 -1.60 5.48
CA VAL A 81 13.47 -0.13 5.45
C VAL A 81 12.89 0.40 6.77
N ALA A 82 11.80 -0.20 7.26
CA ALA A 82 11.15 0.19 8.50
C ALA A 82 12.08 -0.02 9.71
N ALA A 83 12.76 -1.16 9.77
CA ALA A 83 13.74 -1.47 10.80
C ALA A 83 14.88 -0.45 10.85
N GLU A 84 15.54 -0.18 9.72
CA GLU A 84 16.68 0.74 9.64
C GLU A 84 16.30 2.19 9.98
N THR A 85 15.07 2.59 9.63
CA THR A 85 14.57 3.95 9.85
C THR A 85 13.80 4.11 11.16
N GLN A 86 13.57 3.02 11.90
CA GLN A 86 12.75 2.99 13.11
C GLN A 86 11.35 3.61 12.89
N THR A 87 10.73 3.26 11.76
CA THR A 87 9.36 3.69 11.42
C THR A 87 8.36 2.58 11.69
N SER A 88 7.12 2.95 12.04
CA SER A 88 6.06 1.95 12.15
C SER A 88 5.77 1.35 10.76
N LEU A 89 5.45 0.07 10.71
CA LEU A 89 5.16 -0.65 9.47
C LEU A 89 3.88 -1.47 9.60
N MET A 90 2.98 -1.34 8.62
CA MET A 90 1.79 -2.15 8.48
C MET A 90 1.83 -2.93 7.18
N VAL A 91 1.69 -4.26 7.24
CA VAL A 91 1.67 -5.14 6.07
C VAL A 91 0.36 -5.92 6.06
N ALA A 92 -0.33 -5.93 4.92
CA ALA A 92 -1.46 -6.81 4.69
C ALA A 92 -0.98 -8.25 4.43
N GLU A 93 -1.56 -9.22 5.13
CA GLU A 93 -1.32 -10.65 4.91
C GLU A 93 -2.39 -11.24 3.98
N ALA A 94 -3.60 -10.68 4.05
CA ALA A 94 -4.71 -11.05 3.18
C ALA A 94 -4.45 -10.63 1.72
N PRO A 95 -4.70 -11.51 0.73
CA PRO A 95 -4.43 -11.20 -0.65
C PRO A 95 -5.42 -10.19 -1.24
N ARG A 96 -4.90 -9.31 -2.10
CA ARG A 96 -5.69 -8.31 -2.83
C ARG A 96 -6.85 -8.92 -3.63
N ALA A 97 -6.72 -10.17 -4.06
CA ALA A 97 -7.79 -10.90 -4.75
C ALA A 97 -9.07 -10.97 -3.89
N MET A 98 -8.94 -11.15 -2.57
CA MET A 98 -10.10 -11.16 -1.67
C MET A 98 -10.62 -9.75 -1.43
N ILE A 99 -9.74 -8.83 -1.03
CA ILE A 99 -10.07 -7.43 -0.73
C ILE A 99 -8.91 -6.53 -1.14
N ASP A 100 -9.18 -5.55 -2.00
CA ASP A 100 -8.26 -4.46 -2.29
C ASP A 100 -8.37 -3.38 -1.20
N LEU A 101 -7.40 -3.37 -0.29
CA LEU A 101 -7.30 -2.40 0.81
C LEU A 101 -6.99 -0.97 0.33
N ASN A 102 -6.69 -0.76 -0.96
CA ASN A 102 -6.55 0.56 -1.58
C ASN A 102 -7.80 0.93 -2.43
N ARG A 103 -8.97 0.45 -1.99
CA ARG A 103 -10.29 0.79 -2.50
C ARG A 103 -11.28 1.15 -1.39
N SER A 104 -12.29 1.94 -1.76
CA SER A 104 -13.41 2.21 -0.85
C SER A 104 -14.22 0.93 -0.65
N VAL A 105 -14.71 0.72 0.57
CA VAL A 105 -15.67 -0.35 0.87
C VAL A 105 -16.96 -0.23 0.03
N GLU A 106 -17.25 0.95 -0.50
CA GLU A 106 -18.39 1.19 -1.37
C GLU A 106 -18.12 0.88 -2.85
N ASP A 107 -16.86 0.69 -3.26
CA ASP A 107 -16.47 0.44 -4.67
C ASP A 107 -16.67 -1.03 -5.07
N ILE A 108 -17.88 -1.55 -4.85
CA ILE A 108 -18.25 -2.93 -5.13
C ILE A 108 -18.99 -3.00 -6.47
N ASP A 109 -18.52 -3.87 -7.36
CA ASP A 109 -19.32 -4.31 -8.52
C ASP A 109 -20.37 -5.31 -8.04
N TRP A 110 -21.59 -4.85 -7.74
CA TRP A 110 -22.66 -5.74 -7.27
C TRP A 110 -23.10 -6.77 -8.32
N GLY A 111 -22.73 -6.60 -9.60
CA GLY A 111 -22.99 -7.58 -10.65
C GLY A 111 -22.19 -8.87 -10.51
N MET A 112 -21.09 -8.87 -9.75
CA MET A 112 -20.32 -10.08 -9.43
C MET A 112 -20.71 -10.73 -8.09
N VAL A 113 -21.73 -10.21 -7.39
CA VAL A 113 -22.15 -10.70 -6.07
C VAL A 113 -23.54 -11.35 -6.14
N ARG A 114 -23.61 -12.65 -5.86
CA ARG A 114 -24.86 -13.40 -5.77
C ARG A 114 -25.60 -13.06 -4.48
N GLY A 115 -26.92 -12.91 -4.57
CA GLY A 115 -27.79 -12.66 -3.42
C GLY A 115 -27.79 -11.19 -2.96
N ALA A 116 -27.17 -10.28 -3.72
CA ALA A 116 -27.32 -8.86 -3.50
C ALA A 116 -28.68 -8.39 -4.05
N SER A 117 -29.57 -7.89 -3.18
CA SER A 117 -30.59 -6.95 -3.66
C SER A 117 -29.84 -5.76 -4.26
N MET A 118 -30.18 -5.37 -5.48
CA MET A 118 -29.66 -4.15 -6.11
C MET A 118 -29.99 -2.96 -5.21
N ARG A 119 -29.10 -2.63 -4.28
CA ARG A 119 -29.17 -1.36 -3.56
C ARG A 119 -29.05 -0.27 -4.62
N PRO A 120 -29.84 0.81 -4.54
CA PRO A 120 -29.71 1.90 -5.49
C PRO A 120 -28.25 2.38 -5.45
N VAL A 121 -27.53 2.12 -6.54
CA VAL A 121 -26.12 2.42 -6.67
C VAL A 121 -26.03 3.94 -6.62
N ARG A 122 -25.58 4.50 -5.49
CA ARG A 122 -25.22 5.93 -5.47
C ARG A 122 -24.18 6.12 -6.57
N HIS A 123 -24.45 6.99 -7.53
CA HIS A 123 -23.51 7.32 -8.60
C HIS A 123 -22.32 8.12 -8.03
N SER A 124 -21.53 7.50 -7.16
CA SER A 124 -20.29 8.08 -6.63
C SER A 124 -19.17 7.92 -7.66
N LEU A 125 -18.17 8.80 -7.59
CA LEU A 125 -16.94 8.69 -8.37
C LEU A 125 -16.20 7.37 -8.11
N ALA A 126 -16.34 6.80 -6.91
CA ALA A 126 -15.79 5.49 -6.54
C ALA A 126 -16.29 4.39 -7.50
N ASN A 127 -17.60 4.38 -7.80
CA ASN A 127 -18.24 3.38 -8.67
C ASN A 127 -17.83 3.42 -10.16
N ARG A 128 -16.88 4.27 -10.58
CA ARG A 128 -16.34 4.24 -11.96
C ARG A 128 -15.23 3.20 -12.15
N ARG A 129 -14.46 2.87 -11.10
CA ARG A 129 -13.30 1.96 -11.22
C ARG A 129 -13.69 0.49 -11.05
N SER A 130 -14.62 0.16 -10.15
CA SER A 130 -15.28 -1.17 -10.10
C SER A 130 -15.84 -1.62 -11.45
N ARG A 131 -16.45 -0.69 -12.21
CA ARG A 131 -16.97 -0.97 -13.57
C ARG A 131 -15.90 -1.42 -14.58
N ASN A 132 -14.63 -1.07 -14.34
CA ASN A 132 -13.49 -1.53 -15.14
C ASN A 132 -12.85 -2.82 -14.58
N GLY A 133 -13.45 -3.42 -13.55
CA GLY A 133 -13.07 -4.72 -13.00
C GLY A 133 -12.09 -4.69 -11.83
N LEU A 134 -11.62 -3.52 -11.38
CA LEU A 134 -10.68 -3.38 -10.25
C LEU A 134 -11.30 -2.57 -9.11
N GLY A 135 -12.42 -3.07 -8.58
CA GLY A 135 -13.11 -2.55 -7.38
C GLY A 135 -12.59 -3.15 -6.08
N LEU A 136 -13.36 -3.04 -5.00
CA LEU A 136 -13.04 -3.60 -3.67
C LEU A 136 -12.68 -5.08 -3.74
N VAL A 137 -13.41 -5.86 -4.52
CA VAL A 137 -13.01 -7.20 -4.93
C VAL A 137 -12.64 -7.12 -6.40
N PRO A 138 -11.37 -7.38 -6.78
CA PRO A 138 -11.00 -7.45 -8.18
C PRO A 138 -11.85 -8.49 -8.90
N ARG A 139 -12.48 -8.08 -10.00
CA ARG A 139 -13.30 -8.93 -10.86
C ARG A 139 -12.55 -9.32 -12.13
N ARG A 140 -11.87 -8.34 -12.72
CA ARG A 140 -11.18 -8.48 -14.00
C ARG A 140 -9.83 -7.80 -13.96
N ILE A 141 -8.84 -8.43 -14.59
CA ILE A 141 -7.49 -7.86 -14.74
C ILE A 141 -7.27 -7.52 -16.23
N PRO A 142 -6.77 -6.31 -16.56
CA PRO A 142 -6.45 -5.96 -17.93
C PRO A 142 -5.50 -6.98 -18.60
N GLY A 143 -5.90 -7.46 -19.78
CA GLY A 143 -5.15 -8.47 -20.54
C GLY A 143 -5.33 -9.91 -20.07
N MET A 144 -6.05 -10.15 -18.97
CA MET A 144 -6.36 -11.50 -18.45
C MET A 144 -7.87 -11.80 -18.49
N GLY A 145 -8.73 -10.80 -18.24
CA GLY A 145 -10.18 -10.96 -18.24
C GLY A 145 -10.76 -11.23 -16.86
N GLU A 146 -11.90 -11.93 -16.78
CA GLU A 146 -12.52 -12.34 -15.50
C GLU A 146 -11.55 -13.21 -14.70
N ILE A 147 -11.44 -12.98 -13.39
CA ILE A 147 -10.57 -13.80 -12.54
C ILE A 147 -11.33 -14.90 -11.80
N TRP A 148 -12.64 -14.74 -11.60
CA TRP A 148 -13.47 -15.69 -10.85
C TRP A 148 -14.20 -16.67 -11.77
N ARG A 149 -14.26 -17.94 -11.36
CA ARG A 149 -15.04 -18.99 -12.04
C ARG A 149 -16.54 -18.79 -11.87
N ARG A 150 -16.96 -18.23 -10.73
CA ARG A 150 -18.35 -17.99 -10.34
C ARG A 150 -18.48 -16.66 -9.59
N PRO A 151 -19.68 -16.05 -9.56
CA PRO A 151 -19.96 -14.91 -8.69
C PRO A 151 -19.66 -15.20 -7.22
N LEU A 152 -19.29 -14.17 -6.48
CA LEU A 152 -19.04 -14.21 -5.04
C LEU A 152 -20.37 -14.22 -4.28
N ASP A 153 -20.49 -14.97 -3.19
CA ASP A 153 -21.70 -14.92 -2.36
C ASP A 153 -21.67 -13.69 -1.44
N LYS A 154 -22.82 -13.03 -1.22
CA LYS A 154 -22.91 -11.83 -0.37
C LYS A 154 -22.34 -12.03 1.04
N ALA A 155 -22.65 -13.16 1.68
CA ALA A 155 -22.13 -13.49 3.01
C ALA A 155 -20.60 -13.65 3.00
N GLN A 156 -20.02 -14.16 1.90
CA GLN A 156 -18.57 -14.27 1.75
C GLN A 156 -17.92 -12.89 1.68
N LEU A 157 -18.51 -11.97 0.89
CA LEU A 157 -18.07 -10.57 0.84
C LEU A 157 -18.15 -9.88 2.21
N GLU A 158 -19.26 -10.04 2.92
CA GLU A 158 -19.45 -9.47 4.25
C GLU A 158 -18.41 -9.98 5.25
N ASN A 159 -18.10 -11.29 5.21
CA ASN A 159 -17.04 -11.88 6.03
C ASN A 159 -15.66 -11.33 5.69
N TRP A 160 -15.35 -11.14 4.41
CA TRP A 160 -14.08 -10.54 4.00
C TRP A 160 -13.97 -9.08 4.44
N ILE A 161 -15.05 -8.29 4.34
CA ILE A 161 -15.05 -6.90 4.82
C ILE A 161 -14.84 -6.87 6.34
N ALA A 162 -15.56 -7.70 7.09
CA ALA A 162 -15.46 -7.73 8.55
C ALA A 162 -14.10 -8.25 9.06
N GLY A 163 -13.55 -9.28 8.41
CA GLY A 163 -12.31 -9.93 8.82
C GLY A 163 -11.04 -9.25 8.33
N ILE A 164 -11.07 -8.60 7.16
CA ILE A 164 -9.88 -8.06 6.48
C ILE A 164 -9.94 -6.53 6.41
N TYR A 165 -10.97 -5.98 5.75
CA TYR A 165 -11.02 -4.56 5.43
C TYR A 165 -11.14 -3.67 6.66
N THR A 166 -12.17 -3.90 7.47
CA THR A 166 -12.49 -3.11 8.66
C THR A 166 -11.34 -3.09 9.66
N PRO A 167 -10.76 -4.24 10.09
CA PRO A 167 -9.68 -4.21 11.07
C PRO A 167 -8.40 -3.58 10.52
N TYR A 168 -8.07 -3.76 9.24
CA TYR A 168 -6.93 -3.08 8.60
C TYR A 168 -7.10 -1.55 8.67
N HIS A 169 -8.22 -1.03 8.17
CA HIS A 169 -8.43 0.41 8.12
C HIS A 169 -8.60 1.06 9.49
N ALA A 170 -9.12 0.31 10.47
CA ALA A 170 -9.16 0.75 11.85
C ALA A 170 -7.76 0.86 12.46
N ALA A 171 -6.89 -0.14 12.26
CA ALA A 171 -5.53 -0.12 12.76
C ALA A 171 -4.66 0.97 12.09
N LEU A 172 -4.76 1.10 10.76
CA LEU A 172 -4.09 2.15 10.00
C LEU A 172 -4.45 3.55 10.50
N GLY A 173 -5.75 3.80 10.69
CA GLY A 173 -6.24 5.07 11.22
C GLY A 173 -5.76 5.35 12.64
N ARG A 174 -5.86 4.36 13.54
CA ARG A 174 -5.38 4.51 14.92
C ARG A 174 -3.89 4.82 14.99
N GLU A 175 -3.08 4.16 14.18
CA GLU A 175 -1.63 4.37 14.20
C GLU A 175 -1.23 5.75 13.65
N LEU A 176 -1.89 6.24 12.60
CA LEU A 176 -1.65 7.59 12.09
C LEU A 176 -2.05 8.67 13.09
N GLU A 177 -3.22 8.52 13.73
CA GLU A 177 -3.67 9.44 14.78
C GLU A 177 -2.70 9.42 15.97
N ARG A 178 -2.23 8.24 16.39
CA ARG A 178 -1.22 8.09 17.46
C ARG A 178 0.09 8.83 17.14
N LEU A 179 0.60 8.69 15.91
CA LEU A 179 1.81 9.39 15.47
C LEU A 179 1.58 10.90 15.45
N ARG A 180 0.46 11.35 14.87
CA ARG A 180 0.10 12.78 14.83
C ARG A 180 -0.03 13.35 16.23
N ASP A 181 -0.74 12.71 17.14
CA ASP A 181 -0.93 13.21 18.51
C ASP A 181 0.39 13.41 19.24
N ARG A 182 1.39 12.56 18.96
CA ARG A 182 2.72 12.74 19.52
C ARG A 182 3.49 13.87 18.85
N TRP A 183 3.49 13.92 17.51
CA TRP A 183 4.39 14.77 16.73
C TRP A 183 3.79 16.10 16.27
N GLY A 184 2.48 16.29 16.42
CA GLY A 184 1.72 17.33 15.74
C GLY A 184 1.44 16.99 14.27
N VAL A 185 2.14 15.99 13.72
CA VAL A 185 2.17 15.66 12.30
C VAL A 185 2.44 14.17 12.11
N ALA A 186 1.98 13.58 11.01
CA ALA A 186 2.32 12.22 10.60
C ALA A 186 2.45 12.13 9.08
N LEU A 187 3.30 11.24 8.60
CA LEU A 187 3.42 10.87 7.19
C LEU A 187 3.07 9.41 7.00
N LEU A 188 2.07 9.16 6.17
CA LEU A 188 1.77 7.86 5.60
C LEU A 188 2.57 7.67 4.31
N VAL A 189 3.41 6.64 4.26
CA VAL A 189 4.03 6.14 3.03
C VAL A 189 3.26 4.89 2.59
N ASP A 190 2.37 5.06 1.61
CA ASP A 190 1.62 3.98 0.98
C ASP A 190 2.51 3.32 -0.10
N LEU A 191 3.19 2.24 0.28
CA LEU A 191 4.23 1.62 -0.51
C LEU A 191 3.68 0.46 -1.35
N HIS A 192 3.93 0.56 -2.65
CA HIS A 192 3.41 -0.32 -3.68
C HIS A 192 4.49 -0.77 -4.65
N SER A 193 4.17 -1.77 -5.46
CA SER A 193 5.00 -2.12 -6.61
C SER A 193 4.20 -2.37 -7.88
N MET A 194 4.73 -1.84 -8.99
CA MET A 194 4.07 -1.88 -10.29
C MET A 194 4.84 -2.76 -11.29
N PRO A 195 4.17 -3.38 -12.27
CA PRO A 195 4.86 -3.93 -13.42
C PRO A 195 5.63 -2.82 -14.17
N PRO A 196 6.66 -3.16 -14.95
CA PRO A 196 7.36 -2.18 -15.78
C PRO A 196 6.39 -1.38 -16.64
N LEU A 197 6.51 -0.05 -16.59
CA LEU A 197 5.69 0.82 -17.42
C LEU A 197 5.99 0.57 -18.90
N ARG A 198 4.96 0.67 -19.73
CA ARG A 198 5.08 0.45 -21.17
C ARG A 198 6.00 1.51 -21.80
N LYS A 199 6.80 1.06 -22.76
CA LYS A 199 7.53 1.93 -23.68
C LYS A 199 6.62 2.25 -24.86
N ASN A 200 6.49 3.53 -25.21
CA ASN A 200 5.78 3.94 -26.43
C ASN A 200 6.72 3.91 -27.64
N HIS A 201 8.00 4.19 -27.41
CA HIS A 201 9.07 4.12 -28.40
C HIS A 201 10.29 3.34 -27.88
N PRO A 202 11.13 2.75 -28.76
CA PRO A 202 12.27 1.92 -28.36
C PRO A 202 13.27 2.62 -27.41
N GLN A 203 13.49 3.91 -27.61
CA GLN A 203 14.38 4.77 -26.82
C GLN A 203 13.82 5.15 -25.45
N ASP A 204 12.52 4.90 -25.20
CA ASP A 204 11.89 5.29 -23.95
C ASP A 204 12.54 4.57 -22.77
N ARG A 205 12.84 5.37 -21.76
CA ARG A 205 13.33 4.92 -20.46
C ARG A 205 12.23 5.18 -19.43
N PRO A 206 11.28 4.24 -19.25
CA PRO A 206 10.18 4.43 -18.32
C PRO A 206 10.70 4.66 -16.89
N ALA A 207 9.87 5.36 -16.11
CA ALA A 207 10.14 5.61 -14.71
C ALA A 207 10.26 4.28 -13.93
N GLU A 208 11.21 4.26 -13.00
CA GLU A 208 11.40 3.18 -12.04
C GLU A 208 10.56 3.41 -10.79
N PHE A 209 10.25 4.67 -10.50
CA PHE A 209 9.44 5.09 -9.36
C PHE A 209 8.32 6.01 -9.83
N VAL A 210 7.13 5.88 -9.25
CA VAL A 210 6.07 6.88 -9.37
C VAL A 210 5.72 7.39 -7.98
N ILE A 211 5.78 8.70 -7.82
CA ILE A 211 5.35 9.39 -6.61
C ILE A 211 3.94 9.92 -6.83
N GLY A 212 3.00 9.53 -5.98
CA GLY A 212 1.61 9.98 -6.02
C GLY A 212 1.25 10.76 -4.76
N ASP A 213 0.58 11.91 -4.92
CA ASP A 213 0.13 12.79 -3.83
C ASP A 213 -1.29 13.31 -4.06
N ARG A 214 -2.02 12.64 -4.96
CA ARG A 214 -3.33 13.03 -5.48
C ARG A 214 -3.35 14.43 -6.07
N PHE A 215 -2.33 14.77 -6.85
CA PHE A 215 -2.16 16.10 -7.45
C PHE A 215 -2.12 17.22 -6.40
N GLY A 216 -1.39 16.96 -5.32
CA GLY A 216 -1.20 17.87 -4.19
C GLY A 216 -2.31 17.83 -3.12
N ALA A 217 -3.31 16.95 -3.26
CA ALA A 217 -4.41 16.89 -2.31
C ALA A 217 -4.08 16.13 -1.02
N SER A 218 -3.10 15.21 -1.02
CA SER A 218 -2.83 14.33 0.13
C SER A 218 -1.53 14.62 0.87
N CYS A 219 -0.63 15.44 0.33
CA CYS A 219 0.70 15.66 0.91
C CYS A 219 1.14 17.12 0.75
N ASP A 220 2.04 17.58 1.62
CA ASP A 220 2.69 18.87 1.45
C ASP A 220 3.59 18.85 0.20
N PRO A 221 3.54 19.87 -0.67
CA PRO A 221 4.32 19.89 -1.91
C PRO A 221 5.84 19.84 -1.67
N GLY A 222 6.34 20.38 -0.56
CA GLY A 222 7.76 20.33 -0.19
C GLY A 222 8.23 18.90 0.08
N LEU A 223 7.41 18.07 0.75
CA LEU A 223 7.71 16.65 0.97
C LEU A 223 7.74 15.86 -0.34
N VAL A 224 6.82 16.15 -1.25
CA VAL A 224 6.73 15.51 -2.56
C VAL A 224 7.96 15.85 -3.41
N ASP A 225 8.31 17.13 -3.48
CA ASP A 225 9.49 17.63 -4.17
C ASP A 225 10.77 17.00 -3.60
N LEU A 226 10.86 16.90 -2.28
CA LEU A 226 11.98 16.27 -1.58
C LEU A 226 12.13 14.80 -2.00
N ALA A 227 11.03 14.05 -2.05
CA ALA A 227 11.04 12.65 -2.47
C ALA A 227 11.50 12.47 -3.93
N ILE A 228 10.98 13.30 -4.84
CA ILE A 228 11.32 13.25 -6.26
C ILE A 228 12.80 13.61 -6.46
N ARG A 229 13.29 14.69 -5.83
CA ARG A 229 14.68 15.14 -5.92
C ARG A 229 15.64 14.11 -5.33
N TYR A 230 15.29 13.50 -4.19
CA TYR A 230 16.10 12.45 -3.58
C TYR A 230 16.34 11.30 -4.57
N LEU A 231 15.27 10.75 -5.14
CA LEU A 231 15.36 9.63 -6.09
C LEU A 231 16.11 10.03 -7.38
N ALA A 232 15.85 11.23 -7.91
CA ALA A 232 16.55 11.75 -9.09
C ALA A 232 18.07 11.91 -8.83
N ASN A 233 18.46 12.43 -7.66
CA ASN A 233 19.86 12.57 -7.25
C ASN A 233 20.56 11.21 -7.04
N GLN A 234 19.80 10.15 -6.78
CA GLN A 234 20.28 8.77 -6.77
C GLN A 234 20.31 8.13 -8.17
N GLY A 235 20.15 8.93 -9.23
CA GLY A 235 20.19 8.51 -10.63
C GLY A 235 18.95 7.70 -11.07
N ARG A 236 17.86 7.75 -10.30
CA ARG A 236 16.63 7.00 -10.60
C ARG A 236 15.68 7.82 -11.44
N ARG A 237 14.92 7.11 -12.28
CA ARG A 237 13.88 7.73 -13.11
C ARG A 237 12.57 7.76 -12.33
N VAL A 238 12.01 8.95 -12.17
CA VAL A 238 10.83 9.18 -11.34
C VAL A 238 9.76 9.87 -12.17
N ALA A 239 8.52 9.41 -12.05
CA ALA A 239 7.35 10.13 -12.53
C ALA A 239 6.53 10.65 -11.34
N HIS A 240 5.75 11.70 -11.57
CA HIS A 240 4.84 12.28 -10.58
C HIS A 240 3.41 12.14 -11.06
N ASN A 241 2.57 11.57 -10.21
CA ASN A 241 1.14 11.34 -10.37
C ASN A 241 0.67 10.56 -11.61
N ARG A 242 1.57 10.09 -12.48
CA ARG A 242 1.22 9.36 -13.69
C ARG A 242 2.09 8.11 -13.87
N PRO A 243 1.48 6.95 -14.18
CA PRO A 243 0.03 6.70 -14.29
C PRO A 243 -0.67 6.56 -12.92
N TYR A 244 0.08 6.59 -11.82
CA TYR A 244 -0.42 6.38 -10.45
C TYR A 244 -0.34 7.67 -9.64
N SER A 245 -1.49 8.26 -9.32
CA SER A 245 -1.58 9.50 -8.55
C SER A 245 -1.84 9.31 -7.07
N GLY A 246 -2.01 8.08 -6.59
CA GLY A 246 -2.59 7.85 -5.28
C GLY A 246 -4.02 7.28 -5.34
N GLY A 247 -4.25 6.24 -4.55
CA GLY A 247 -5.53 5.55 -4.43
C GLY A 247 -6.49 6.11 -3.39
N TYR A 248 -7.30 5.21 -2.83
CA TYR A 248 -8.27 5.49 -1.77
C TYR A 248 -7.59 5.76 -0.43
N VAL A 249 -6.48 5.08 -0.14
CA VAL A 249 -5.74 5.27 1.11
C VAL A 249 -5.28 6.73 1.25
N LEU A 250 -4.65 7.29 0.22
CA LEU A 250 -4.26 8.71 0.22
C LEU A 250 -5.47 9.66 0.34
N ASP A 251 -6.60 9.33 -0.31
CA ASP A 251 -7.82 10.15 -0.26
C ASP A 251 -8.43 10.20 1.14
N ARG A 252 -8.44 9.06 1.83
CA ARG A 252 -9.07 8.91 3.14
C ARG A 252 -8.20 9.45 4.26
N TYR A 253 -6.91 9.14 4.22
CA TYR A 253 -5.99 9.38 5.33
C TYR A 253 -5.11 10.61 5.13
N GLY A 254 -4.90 11.06 3.89
CA GLY A 254 -4.27 12.36 3.61
C GLY A 254 -5.19 13.49 4.05
N GLN A 255 -4.84 14.12 5.17
CA GLN A 255 -5.60 15.18 5.81
C GLN A 255 -4.61 16.24 6.27
N THR A 256 -4.01 16.93 5.30
CA THR A 256 -2.90 17.87 5.51
C THR A 256 -3.26 19.00 6.48
N THR A 257 -4.51 19.45 6.49
CA THR A 257 -5.01 20.44 7.47
C THR A 257 -5.05 19.93 8.92
N ARG A 258 -5.03 18.62 9.13
CA ARG A 258 -4.89 17.96 10.44
C ARG A 258 -3.47 17.45 10.67
N GLY A 259 -2.49 17.88 9.88
CA GLY A 259 -1.10 17.43 9.99
C GLY A 259 -0.88 15.96 9.57
N ILE A 260 -1.79 15.33 8.83
CA ILE A 260 -1.56 13.97 8.31
C ILE A 260 -1.30 14.06 6.80
N HIS A 261 -0.05 13.85 6.41
CA HIS A 261 0.37 13.80 5.01
C HIS A 261 0.39 12.35 4.54
N ALA A 262 0.11 12.11 3.25
CA ALA A 262 0.11 10.79 2.66
C ALA A 262 0.70 10.82 1.24
N LEU A 263 1.71 9.96 1.02
CA LEU A 263 2.43 9.80 -0.23
C LEU A 263 2.34 8.34 -0.69
N GLN A 264 2.06 8.12 -1.97
CA GLN A 264 2.15 6.81 -2.59
C GLN A 264 3.50 6.67 -3.29
N ILE A 265 4.18 5.55 -3.08
CA ILE A 265 5.42 5.22 -3.76
C ILE A 265 5.22 3.91 -4.52
N GLU A 266 5.24 3.99 -5.84
CA GLU A 266 5.21 2.82 -6.72
C GLU A 266 6.63 2.44 -7.12
N VAL A 267 7.06 1.23 -6.79
CA VAL A 267 8.37 0.70 -7.18
C VAL A 267 8.21 -0.23 -8.37
N CYS A 268 8.94 0.01 -9.46
CA CYS A 268 8.94 -0.88 -10.61
C CYS A 268 9.53 -2.25 -10.21
N ARG A 269 8.75 -3.32 -10.38
CA ARG A 269 9.11 -4.70 -10.00
C ARG A 269 10.42 -5.17 -10.62
N SER A 270 10.76 -4.73 -11.83
CA SER A 270 12.02 -5.10 -12.48
C SER A 270 13.26 -4.52 -11.80
N THR A 271 13.12 -3.63 -10.81
CA THR A 271 14.24 -3.08 -10.04
C THR A 271 14.71 -4.03 -8.94
N TYR A 272 13.84 -4.93 -8.47
CA TYR A 272 14.15 -5.84 -7.35
C TYR A 272 13.76 -7.30 -7.57
N LEU A 273 12.86 -7.62 -8.49
CA LEU A 273 12.54 -9.01 -8.87
C LEU A 273 13.44 -9.49 -10.02
N ASP A 274 13.40 -10.79 -10.32
CA ASP A 274 14.08 -11.41 -11.45
C ASP A 274 13.45 -11.03 -12.81
N ALA A 275 13.93 -11.64 -13.91
CA ALA A 275 13.44 -11.35 -15.25
C ALA A 275 11.99 -11.82 -15.49
N ARG A 276 11.50 -12.78 -14.70
CA ARG A 276 10.12 -13.26 -14.77
C ARG A 276 9.18 -12.46 -13.85
N LEU A 277 9.75 -11.58 -13.03
CA LEU A 277 9.06 -10.77 -12.03
C LEU A 277 8.35 -11.61 -10.97
N ASP A 278 8.86 -12.80 -10.67
CA ASP A 278 8.19 -13.73 -9.77
C ASP A 278 8.99 -14.06 -8.51
N GLN A 279 10.31 -13.84 -8.49
CA GLN A 279 11.18 -14.02 -7.33
C GLN A 279 12.06 -12.79 -7.07
N PRO A 280 12.48 -12.52 -5.81
CA PRO A 280 13.46 -11.49 -5.51
C PRO A 280 14.79 -11.76 -6.21
N SER A 281 15.44 -10.70 -6.68
CA SER A 281 16.79 -10.73 -7.26
C SER A 281 17.81 -10.13 -6.29
N ALA A 282 19.10 -10.31 -6.60
CA ALA A 282 20.20 -9.69 -5.85
C ALA A 282 20.13 -8.15 -5.81
N ARG A 283 19.29 -7.52 -6.65
CA ARG A 283 19.10 -6.07 -6.70
C ARG A 283 18.23 -5.53 -5.55
N ALA A 284 17.49 -6.39 -4.85
CA ALA A 284 16.58 -5.98 -3.78
C ALA A 284 17.27 -5.15 -2.68
N GLY A 285 18.47 -5.53 -2.26
CA GLY A 285 19.22 -4.79 -1.23
C GLY A 285 19.54 -3.34 -1.62
N ALA A 286 19.75 -3.06 -2.90
CA ALA A 286 19.96 -1.70 -3.38
C ALA A 286 18.69 -0.83 -3.26
N ILE A 287 17.51 -1.45 -3.44
CA ILE A 287 16.22 -0.76 -3.27
C ILE A 287 15.91 -0.55 -1.79
N VAL A 288 16.24 -1.51 -0.92
CA VAL A 288 16.17 -1.32 0.54
C VAL A 288 16.97 -0.09 0.97
N LYS A 289 18.26 -0.03 0.61
CA LYS A 289 19.12 1.11 0.97
C LYS A 289 18.60 2.44 0.44
N LEU A 290 18.11 2.45 -0.80
CA LEU A 290 17.55 3.64 -1.45
C LEU A 290 16.29 4.13 -0.71
N LEU A 291 15.32 3.26 -0.46
CA LEU A 291 14.09 3.63 0.21
C LEU A 291 14.31 3.94 1.70
N GLY A 292 15.27 3.29 2.35
CA GLY A 292 15.70 3.61 3.72
C GLY A 292 16.21 5.05 3.84
N GLY A 293 17.04 5.49 2.89
CA GLY A 293 17.48 6.88 2.84
C GLY A 293 16.35 7.87 2.55
N LEU A 294 15.44 7.53 1.64
CA LEU A 294 14.26 8.35 1.34
C LEU A 294 13.36 8.51 2.57
N VAL A 295 12.98 7.41 3.22
CA VAL A 295 12.10 7.42 4.40
C VAL A 295 12.73 8.18 5.55
N ARG A 296 14.05 8.02 5.80
CA ARG A 296 14.77 8.78 6.82
C ARG A 296 14.73 10.29 6.53
N MET A 297 14.96 10.67 5.28
CA MET A 297 14.92 12.08 4.85
C MET A 297 13.52 12.67 5.04
N LEU A 298 12.48 12.00 4.54
CA LEU A 298 11.10 12.45 4.68
C LEU A 298 10.66 12.51 6.15
N GLY A 299 10.99 11.50 6.94
CA GLY A 299 10.63 11.46 8.35
C GLY A 299 11.31 12.57 9.17
N THR A 300 12.55 12.91 8.84
CA THR A 300 13.26 14.05 9.46
C THR A 300 12.58 15.37 9.13
N GLU A 301 12.24 15.58 7.85
CA GLU A 301 11.56 16.78 7.38
C GLU A 301 10.18 16.94 8.04
N VAL A 302 9.35 15.89 7.99
CA VAL A 302 8.03 15.87 8.63
C VAL A 302 8.14 16.14 10.12
N GLY A 303 9.08 15.50 10.83
CA GLY A 303 9.28 15.75 12.25
C GLY A 303 9.66 17.20 12.58
N SER A 304 10.25 17.94 11.65
CA SER A 304 10.55 19.36 11.82
C SER A 304 9.31 20.25 11.67
N MET A 305 8.39 19.91 10.75
CA MET A 305 7.14 20.64 10.51
C MET A 305 6.28 20.70 11.79
N GLY A 306 6.09 19.54 12.45
CA GLY A 306 5.28 19.45 13.67
C GLY A 306 5.87 20.12 14.91
N ARG A 307 7.18 20.44 14.92
CA ARG A 307 7.79 21.26 15.97
C ARG A 307 7.56 22.76 15.72
N GLY A 308 7.65 23.20 14.46
CA GLY A 308 7.40 24.59 14.08
C GLY A 308 5.98 25.04 14.40
N GLU A 309 4.97 24.22 14.09
CA GLU A 309 3.57 24.53 14.37
C GLU A 309 3.27 24.62 15.87
N ARG A 310 3.86 23.74 16.69
CA ARG A 310 3.67 23.76 18.15
C ARG A 310 4.30 24.99 18.81
N MET A 311 5.45 25.46 18.30
CA MET A 311 6.06 26.70 18.80
C MET A 311 5.22 27.93 18.45
N ALA A 312 4.60 27.97 17.26
CA ALA A 312 3.71 29.06 16.87
C ALA A 312 2.45 29.10 17.75
N GLN A 313 1.84 27.95 18.03
CA GLN A 313 0.65 27.85 18.90
C GLN A 313 0.94 28.16 20.38
N ALA A 314 2.17 27.95 20.86
CA ALA A 314 2.56 28.28 22.23
C ALA A 314 2.92 29.77 22.43
N ALA A 315 3.03 30.53 21.34
CA ALA A 315 3.36 31.96 21.35
C ALA A 315 2.14 32.88 21.17
N GLU A 316 0.95 32.32 20.93
CA GLU A 316 -0.36 32.99 20.95
C GLU A 316 -1.02 32.89 22.33
#